data_AF-A0AA36H4B0-F1
#
_entry.id   AF-A0AA36H4B0-F1
#
_cell.length_a   1.000
_cell.length_b   1.000
_cell.length_c   1.000
_cell.angle_alpha   90.00
_cell.angle_beta   90.00
_cell.angle_gamma   90.00
#
_symmetry.space_group_name_H-M   'P 1'
#
loop_
_entity.id
_entity.type
_entity.pdbx_description
1 polymer ?
#
loop_
_entity_poly.entity_id
_entity_poly.type
_entity_poly.pdbx_seq_one_letter_code
_entity_poly.pdbx_strand_id
1 'polypeptide(L)'
;MSKDHASASRTNMLRRLSDSCHRILFKQNKSKSEDSMSDQSLSLHNDLPEWIIKMAENERCYEEAKKHATAELERCRTHIRQEFELRRKRHEEKYKAEMEALRIKLDKRLRDLENAQTGLAVDKLRRLSMDQSLRSRQEREKKIHDMSESTQEVFNKERKRFSIGVEQMMEQKQLEHREAMRKLSQQEQKALQRLEEVVSNAQDGPPTRSTSR
;
A
#
# COMPACT_ATOMS: atom_id res chain seq x y z
N MET A 1 47.42 26.11 15.48
CA MET A 1 46.29 26.94 15.95
C MET A 1 45.03 26.46 15.24
N SER A 2 44.24 25.56 15.86
CA SER A 2 43.05 24.96 15.20
C SER A 2 42.13 24.27 16.21
N LYS A 3 41.68 25.01 17.24
CA LYS A 3 40.67 24.52 18.20
C LYS A 3 39.44 25.44 18.32
N ASP A 4 39.54 26.68 17.85
CA ASP A 4 38.49 27.69 18.05
C ASP A 4 37.37 27.66 16.98
N HIS A 5 37.63 27.09 15.80
CA HIS A 5 36.61 26.98 14.74
C HIS A 5 35.58 25.85 14.97
N ALA A 6 35.94 24.81 15.72
CA ALA A 6 35.03 23.70 16.03
C ALA A 6 33.99 24.06 17.11
N SER A 7 34.27 25.09 17.92
CA SER A 7 33.35 25.61 18.94
C SER A 7 32.25 26.47 18.29
N ALA A 8 32.63 27.37 17.37
CA ALA A 8 31.70 28.29 16.70
C ALA A 8 30.68 27.61 15.76
N SER A 9 31.05 26.47 15.15
CA SER A 9 30.12 25.70 14.29
C SER A 9 29.07 24.92 15.08
N ARG A 10 29.38 24.45 16.30
CA ARG A 10 28.40 23.79 17.19
C ARG A 10 27.36 24.79 17.70
N THR A 11 27.76 26.02 18.00
CA THR A 11 26.85 27.09 18.45
C THR A 11 25.84 27.50 17.37
N ASN A 12 26.24 27.50 16.09
CA ASN A 12 25.33 27.82 14.98
C ASN A 12 24.31 26.71 14.66
N MET A 13 24.69 25.43 14.85
CA MET A 13 23.79 24.29 14.70
C MET A 13 22.72 24.28 15.81
N LEU A 14 23.14 24.56 17.05
CA LEU A 14 22.24 24.70 18.20
C LEU A 14 21.27 25.88 18.04
N ARG A 15 21.68 26.99 17.43
CA ARG A 15 20.79 28.14 17.16
C ARG A 15 19.68 27.79 16.17
N ARG A 16 20.01 27.05 15.10
CA ARG A 16 19.02 26.67 14.07
C ARG A 16 18.04 25.60 14.52
N LEU A 17 18.47 24.66 15.35
CA LEU A 17 17.59 23.69 15.99
C LEU A 17 16.75 24.35 17.10
N SER A 18 17.31 25.29 17.87
CA SER A 18 16.58 26.09 18.86
C SER A 18 15.50 26.97 18.22
N ASP A 19 15.79 27.63 17.08
CA ASP A 19 14.82 28.46 16.36
C ASP A 19 13.69 27.63 15.71
N SER A 20 13.99 26.39 15.31
CA SER A 20 12.98 25.46 14.79
C SER A 20 12.10 24.90 15.91
N CYS A 21 12.69 24.56 17.08
CA CYS A 21 11.96 24.12 18.27
C CYS A 21 11.14 25.25 18.91
N HIS A 22 11.63 26.48 18.97
CA HIS A 22 10.87 27.63 19.50
C HIS A 22 9.61 27.90 18.67
N ARG A 23 9.66 27.74 17.34
CA ARG A 23 8.52 27.98 16.46
C ARG A 23 7.42 26.91 16.57
N ILE A 24 7.78 25.71 17.03
CA ILE A 24 6.84 24.59 17.29
C ILE A 24 6.31 24.64 18.74
N LEU A 25 7.15 24.98 19.71
CA LEU A 25 6.78 25.02 21.13
C LEU A 25 5.89 26.22 21.51
N PHE A 26 5.99 27.37 20.80
CA PHE A 26 5.11 28.52 21.07
C PHE A 26 3.65 28.32 20.62
N LYS A 27 3.35 27.25 19.88
CA LYS A 27 1.97 26.91 19.47
C LYS A 27 1.27 25.92 20.40
N GLN A 28 1.95 25.32 21.39
CA GLN A 28 1.34 24.27 22.22
C GLN A 28 1.30 24.51 23.73
N ASN A 29 2.03 25.47 24.32
CA ASN A 29 2.04 25.65 25.78
C ASN A 29 1.46 27.00 26.26
N LYS A 30 0.18 27.24 25.95
CA LYS A 30 -0.66 28.17 26.72
C LYS A 30 -1.83 27.42 27.34
N SER A 31 -1.56 26.41 28.16
CA SER A 31 -2.54 25.91 29.14
C SER A 31 -1.89 25.01 30.19
N LYS A 32 -1.94 25.47 31.46
CA LYS A 32 -1.96 24.66 32.70
C LYS A 32 -0.65 23.95 33.08
N SER A 33 -0.23 23.87 34.33
CA SER A 33 -0.74 24.38 35.62
C SER A 33 0.41 24.30 36.62
N GLU A 34 0.38 25.19 37.60
CA GLU A 34 1.15 25.15 38.84
C GLU A 34 0.92 23.83 39.58
N ASP A 35 1.97 23.26 40.18
CA ASP A 35 1.88 22.78 41.55
C ASP A 35 3.25 22.62 42.22
N SER A 36 3.21 22.71 43.54
CA SER A 36 4.26 23.07 44.49
C SER A 36 4.95 21.88 45.20
N MET A 37 5.95 22.21 46.04
CA MET A 37 6.72 21.37 47.00
C MET A 37 7.89 20.55 46.43
N SER A 38 9.08 20.50 47.02
CA SER A 38 9.54 20.93 48.36
C SER A 38 11.07 21.05 48.39
N ASP A 39 11.54 22.08 49.11
CA ASP A 39 12.92 22.22 49.58
C ASP A 39 13.27 21.08 50.54
N GLN A 40 14.28 20.27 50.19
CA GLN A 40 15.31 19.71 51.08
C GLN A 40 16.10 18.63 50.34
N SER A 41 17.29 18.94 49.85
CA SER A 41 18.44 18.04 49.96
C SER A 41 19.75 18.71 49.50
N LEU A 42 20.69 18.75 50.44
CA LEU A 42 22.14 18.66 50.24
C LEU A 42 22.86 19.90 49.70
N SER A 43 23.26 20.75 50.66
CA SER A 43 24.31 21.76 50.54
C SER A 43 25.69 21.13 50.33
N LEU A 44 25.95 20.59 49.14
CA LEU A 44 27.28 20.18 48.69
C LEU A 44 27.61 20.78 47.31
N HIS A 45 27.13 22.00 47.05
CA HIS A 45 27.10 22.56 45.70
C HIS A 45 27.56 24.02 45.60
N ASN A 46 28.54 24.45 46.41
CA ASN A 46 29.03 25.83 46.39
C ASN A 46 30.42 26.05 45.75
N ASP A 47 31.13 25.00 45.31
CA ASP A 47 32.49 25.15 44.74
C ASP A 47 32.67 24.60 43.31
N LEU A 48 31.59 24.16 42.65
CA LEU A 48 31.69 23.69 41.27
C LEU A 48 31.66 24.90 40.31
N PRO A 49 32.68 25.09 39.46
CA PRO A 49 32.68 26.13 38.45
C PRO A 49 31.45 26.04 37.53
N GLU A 50 30.85 27.20 37.21
CA GLU A 50 29.64 27.32 36.37
C GLU A 50 29.74 26.59 35.02
N TRP A 51 30.96 26.50 34.45
CA TRP A 51 31.19 25.76 33.20
C TRP A 51 30.94 24.25 33.33
N ILE A 52 31.16 23.64 34.51
CA ILE A 52 30.89 22.22 34.76
C ILE A 52 29.39 21.97 34.81
N ILE A 53 28.64 22.83 35.50
CA ILE A 53 27.17 22.76 35.57
C ILE A 53 26.58 22.90 34.17
N LYS A 54 27.03 23.91 33.42
CA LYS A 54 26.58 24.16 32.04
C LYS A 54 26.93 23.00 31.09
N MET A 55 28.09 22.36 31.26
CA MET A 55 28.41 21.15 30.49
C MET A 55 27.48 19.99 30.83
N ALA A 56 27.20 19.75 32.11
CA ALA A 56 26.30 18.68 32.53
C ALA A 56 24.86 18.91 32.07
N GLU A 57 24.39 20.16 32.06
CA GLU A 57 23.10 20.55 31.48
C GLU A 57 23.09 20.37 29.95
N ASN A 58 24.16 20.76 29.24
CA ASN A 58 24.28 20.55 27.80
C ASN A 58 24.26 19.06 27.43
N GLU A 59 24.96 18.23 28.20
CA GLU A 59 24.98 16.77 28.00
C GLU A 59 23.60 16.15 28.21
N ARG A 60 22.90 16.57 29.27
CA ARG A 60 21.51 16.14 29.56
C ARG A 60 20.56 16.55 28.43
N CYS A 61 20.63 17.80 28.00
CA CYS A 61 19.83 18.31 26.87
C CYS A 61 20.13 17.55 25.57
N TYR A 62 21.40 17.20 25.32
CA TYR A 62 21.79 16.40 24.15
C TYR A 62 21.20 14.99 24.19
N GLU A 63 21.30 14.29 25.32
CA GLU A 63 20.74 12.96 25.50
C GLU A 63 19.20 12.95 25.41
N GLU A 64 18.52 13.96 25.96
CA GLU A 64 17.07 14.13 25.79
C GLU A 64 16.70 14.40 24.33
N ALA A 65 17.44 15.26 23.63
CA ALA A 65 17.21 15.53 22.21
C ALA A 65 17.43 14.27 21.34
N LYS A 66 18.45 13.46 21.66
CA LYS A 66 18.72 12.18 21.00
C LYS A 66 17.59 11.18 21.22
N LYS A 67 17.11 11.04 22.47
CA LYS A 67 15.94 10.19 22.79
C LYS A 67 14.71 10.64 22.00
N HIS A 68 14.42 11.94 22.00
CA HIS A 68 13.30 12.49 21.25
C HIS A 68 13.43 12.21 19.74
N ALA A 69 14.63 12.40 19.17
CA ALA A 69 14.90 12.09 17.77
C ALA A 69 14.66 10.60 17.46
N THR A 70 15.15 9.68 18.29
CA THR A 70 14.91 8.24 18.08
C THR A 70 13.43 7.87 18.16
N ALA A 71 12.68 8.46 19.10
CA ALA A 71 11.25 8.24 19.21
C ALA A 71 10.49 8.74 17.96
N GLU A 72 10.88 9.91 17.44
CA GLU A 72 10.28 10.43 16.20
C GLU A 72 10.58 9.54 14.99
N LEU A 73 11.80 9.01 14.87
CA LEU A 73 12.15 8.09 13.79
C LEU A 73 11.32 6.81 13.83
N GLU A 74 11.09 6.25 15.01
CA GLU A 74 10.21 5.09 15.17
C GLU A 74 8.75 5.41 14.85
N ARG A 75 8.27 6.62 15.20
CA ARG A 75 6.94 7.11 14.78
C ARG A 75 6.86 7.17 13.25
N CYS A 76 7.86 7.73 12.57
CA CYS A 76 7.90 7.78 11.11
C CYS A 76 7.90 6.39 10.47
N ARG A 77 8.74 5.46 10.98
CA ARG A 77 8.78 4.06 10.51
C ARG A 77 7.43 3.37 10.63
N THR A 78 6.80 3.53 11.79
CA THR A 78 5.48 2.95 12.07
C THR A 78 4.42 3.54 11.15
N HIS A 79 4.42 4.86 10.96
CA HIS A 79 3.48 5.53 10.08
C HIS A 79 3.60 5.06 8.62
N ILE A 80 4.83 4.92 8.09
CA ILE A 80 5.07 4.39 6.74
C ILE A 80 4.46 2.99 6.60
N ARG A 81 4.74 2.09 7.53
CA ARG A 81 4.20 0.71 7.51
C ARG A 81 2.67 0.70 7.52
N GLN A 82 2.06 1.51 8.39
CA GLN A 82 0.60 1.62 8.49
C GLN A 82 -0.04 2.14 7.20
N GLU A 83 0.54 3.18 6.59
CA GLU A 83 0.05 3.72 5.32
C GLU A 83 0.10 2.68 4.19
N PHE A 84 1.19 1.92 4.09
CA PHE A 84 1.30 0.85 3.08
C PHE A 84 0.37 -0.32 3.36
N GLU A 85 0.14 -0.67 4.63
CA GLU A 85 -0.84 -1.68 5.02
C GLU A 85 -2.27 -1.26 4.65
N LEU A 86 -2.63 0.00 4.91
CA LEU A 86 -3.92 0.55 4.48
C LEU A 86 -4.08 0.53 2.95
N ARG A 87 -3.02 0.86 2.21
CA ARG A 87 -3.03 0.78 0.73
C ARG A 87 -3.20 -0.65 0.23
N ARG A 88 -2.48 -1.62 0.81
CA ARG A 88 -2.65 -3.05 0.51
C ARG A 88 -4.07 -3.50 0.77
N LYS A 89 -4.64 -3.17 1.93
CA LYS A 89 -6.02 -3.52 2.29
C LYS A 89 -7.03 -2.97 1.29
N ARG A 90 -6.97 -1.68 0.96
CA ARG A 90 -7.86 -1.07 -0.05
C ARG A 90 -7.71 -1.70 -1.43
N HIS A 91 -6.47 -2.04 -1.82
CA HIS A 91 -6.20 -2.70 -3.09
C HIS A 91 -6.78 -4.13 -3.11
N GLU A 92 -6.63 -4.89 -2.03
CA GLU A 92 -7.20 -6.23 -1.86
C GLU A 92 -8.74 -6.21 -1.94
N GLU A 93 -9.38 -5.28 -1.23
CA GLU A 93 -10.83 -5.10 -1.26
C GLU A 93 -11.33 -4.76 -2.66
N LYS A 94 -10.64 -3.84 -3.35
CA LYS A 94 -10.95 -3.49 -4.75
C LYS A 94 -10.79 -4.71 -5.67
N TYR A 95 -9.68 -5.45 -5.56
CA TYR A 95 -9.45 -6.65 -6.35
C TYR A 95 -10.53 -7.71 -6.12
N LYS A 96 -10.93 -7.96 -4.87
CA LYS A 96 -12.03 -8.88 -4.54
C LYS A 96 -13.35 -8.46 -5.18
N ALA A 97 -13.69 -7.17 -5.10
CA ALA A 97 -14.90 -6.64 -5.73
C ALA A 97 -14.87 -6.78 -7.26
N GLU A 98 -13.72 -6.52 -7.89
CA GLU A 98 -13.53 -6.70 -9.33
C GLU A 98 -13.65 -8.16 -9.76
N MET A 99 -13.06 -9.09 -9.00
CA MET A 99 -13.16 -10.54 -9.26
C MET A 99 -14.59 -11.04 -9.13
N GLU A 100 -15.33 -10.58 -8.11
CA GLU A 100 -16.72 -10.95 -7.94
C GLU A 100 -17.60 -10.39 -9.06
N ALA A 101 -17.41 -9.12 -9.41
CA ALA A 101 -18.11 -8.53 -10.56
C ALA A 101 -17.79 -9.27 -11.86
N LEU A 102 -16.55 -9.75 -12.04
CA LEU A 102 -16.16 -10.54 -13.20
C LEU A 102 -16.86 -11.89 -13.23
N ARG A 103 -16.91 -12.61 -12.10
CA ARG A 103 -17.65 -13.88 -11.97
C ARG A 103 -19.12 -13.72 -12.33
N ILE A 104 -19.80 -12.73 -11.73
CA ILE A 104 -21.21 -12.45 -12.01
C ILE A 104 -21.44 -12.18 -13.51
N LYS A 105 -20.57 -11.39 -14.14
CA LYS A 105 -20.64 -11.10 -15.59
C LYS A 105 -20.46 -12.36 -16.44
N LEU A 106 -19.54 -13.24 -16.04
CA LEU A 106 -19.25 -14.48 -16.76
C LEU A 106 -20.39 -15.49 -16.62
N ASP A 107 -20.95 -15.64 -15.41
CA ASP A 107 -22.11 -16.49 -15.17
C ASP A 107 -23.33 -16.02 -15.95
N LYS A 108 -23.54 -14.70 -16.02
CA LYS A 108 -24.60 -14.12 -16.86
C LYS A 108 -24.37 -14.48 -18.33
N ARG A 109 -23.15 -14.29 -18.84
CA ARG A 109 -22.82 -14.59 -20.23
C ARG A 109 -22.95 -16.07 -20.55
N LEU A 110 -22.65 -16.97 -19.61
CA LEU A 110 -22.87 -18.41 -19.77
C LEU A 110 -24.38 -18.72 -19.90
N ARG A 111 -25.22 -18.15 -19.03
CA ARG A 111 -26.67 -18.28 -19.13
C ARG A 111 -27.22 -17.74 -20.46
N ASP A 112 -26.70 -16.60 -20.92
CA ASP A 112 -27.10 -16.01 -22.20
C ASP A 112 -26.72 -16.92 -23.38
N LEU A 113 -25.55 -17.58 -23.33
CA LEU A 113 -25.14 -18.59 -24.32
C LEU A 113 -26.05 -19.83 -24.30
N GLU A 114 -26.38 -20.34 -23.11
CA GLU A 114 -27.30 -21.47 -22.93
C GLU A 114 -28.71 -21.16 -23.48
N ASN A 115 -29.21 -19.96 -23.17
CA ASN A 115 -30.52 -19.50 -23.66
C ASN A 115 -30.53 -19.32 -25.17
N ALA A 116 -29.49 -18.72 -25.75
CA ALA A 116 -29.37 -18.55 -27.21
C ALA A 116 -29.33 -19.90 -27.93
N GLN A 117 -28.57 -20.86 -27.40
CA GLN A 117 -28.51 -22.21 -27.99
C GLN A 117 -29.84 -22.95 -27.88
N THR A 118 -30.52 -22.85 -26.74
CA THR A 118 -31.85 -23.44 -26.53
C THR A 118 -32.86 -22.85 -27.52
N GLY A 119 -32.86 -21.52 -27.71
CA GLY A 119 -33.70 -20.85 -28.70
C GLY A 119 -33.44 -21.35 -30.12
N LEU A 120 -32.17 -21.47 -30.53
CA LEU A 120 -31.78 -22.01 -31.83
C LEU A 120 -32.23 -23.47 -32.02
N ALA A 121 -32.11 -24.31 -30.98
CA ALA A 121 -32.54 -25.70 -31.04
C ALA A 121 -34.06 -25.81 -31.22
N VAL A 122 -34.83 -25.01 -30.46
CA VAL A 122 -36.29 -24.93 -30.59
C VAL A 122 -36.70 -24.45 -31.98
N ASP A 123 -36.03 -23.41 -32.51
CA ASP A 123 -36.32 -22.89 -33.85
C ASP A 123 -36.04 -23.92 -34.95
N LYS A 124 -34.93 -24.65 -34.86
CA LYS A 124 -34.62 -25.72 -35.82
C LYS A 124 -35.64 -26.86 -35.73
N LEU A 125 -36.04 -27.26 -34.51
CA LEU A 125 -37.07 -28.29 -34.32
C LEU A 125 -38.42 -27.87 -34.92
N ARG A 126 -38.80 -26.59 -34.75
CA ARG A 126 -40.01 -26.02 -35.35
C ARG A 126 -39.95 -26.12 -36.88
N ARG A 127 -38.82 -25.76 -37.49
CA ARG A 127 -38.61 -25.86 -38.94
C ARG A 127 -38.70 -27.31 -39.44
N LEU A 128 -38.06 -28.26 -38.75
CA LEU A 128 -38.15 -29.69 -39.09
C LEU A 128 -39.58 -30.23 -38.98
N SER A 129 -40.35 -29.74 -38.01
CA SER A 129 -41.75 -30.16 -37.81
C SER A 129 -42.64 -29.72 -38.98
N MET A 130 -42.33 -28.57 -39.58
CA MET A 130 -43.02 -28.00 -40.75
C MET A 130 -42.48 -28.50 -42.10
N ASP A 131 -41.40 -29.28 -42.10
CA ASP A 131 -40.76 -29.78 -43.32
C ASP A 131 -41.63 -30.85 -44.01
N GLN A 132 -42.24 -30.47 -45.13
CA GLN A 132 -43.09 -31.36 -45.94
C GLN A 132 -42.30 -32.34 -46.82
N SER A 133 -40.97 -32.18 -46.92
CA SER A 133 -40.12 -33.09 -47.71
C SER A 133 -39.92 -34.45 -47.04
N LEU A 134 -40.08 -34.52 -45.71
CA LEU A 134 -39.94 -35.73 -44.90
C LEU A 134 -41.24 -36.54 -44.92
N ARG A 135 -41.25 -37.63 -45.69
CA ARG A 135 -42.46 -38.41 -45.98
C ARG A 135 -42.77 -39.48 -44.94
N SER A 136 -41.77 -39.91 -44.16
CA SER A 136 -41.92 -40.93 -43.13
C SER A 136 -41.66 -40.37 -41.73
N ARG A 137 -42.43 -40.86 -40.75
CA ARG A 137 -42.21 -40.56 -39.33
C ARG A 137 -40.81 -40.98 -38.88
N GLN A 138 -40.32 -42.13 -39.33
CA GLN A 138 -39.00 -42.65 -38.96
C GLN A 138 -37.86 -41.79 -39.51
N GLU A 139 -38.02 -41.27 -40.73
CA GLU A 139 -37.06 -40.34 -41.35
C GLU A 139 -37.01 -39.01 -40.58
N ARG A 140 -38.18 -38.52 -40.14
CA ARG A 140 -38.29 -37.32 -39.31
C ARG A 140 -37.64 -37.51 -37.94
N GLU A 141 -37.91 -38.62 -37.26
CA GLU A 141 -37.31 -38.95 -35.96
C GLU A 141 -35.80 -39.06 -36.05
N LYS A 142 -35.27 -39.74 -37.08
CA LYS A 142 -33.83 -39.82 -37.34
C LYS A 142 -33.22 -38.43 -37.56
N LYS A 143 -33.84 -37.59 -38.40
CA LYS A 143 -33.32 -36.24 -38.70
C LYS A 143 -33.36 -35.31 -37.48
N ILE A 144 -34.36 -35.44 -36.62
CA ILE A 144 -34.43 -34.72 -35.34
C ILE A 144 -33.28 -35.17 -34.43
N HIS A 145 -33.03 -36.48 -34.33
CA HIS A 145 -31.93 -37.03 -33.53
C HIS A 145 -30.56 -36.53 -34.01
N ASP A 146 -30.25 -36.69 -35.30
CA ASP A 146 -28.97 -36.28 -35.89
C ASP A 146 -28.74 -34.75 -35.72
N MET A 147 -29.80 -33.95 -35.88
CA MET A 147 -29.74 -32.51 -35.64
C MET A 147 -29.48 -32.17 -34.17
N SER A 148 -30.13 -32.89 -33.24
CA SER A 148 -29.96 -32.72 -31.80
C SER A 148 -28.53 -33.02 -31.39
N GLU A 149 -27.97 -34.15 -31.81
CA GLU A 149 -26.58 -34.53 -31.55
C GLU A 149 -25.59 -33.50 -32.11
N SER A 150 -25.76 -33.10 -33.38
CA SER A 150 -24.90 -32.09 -34.00
C SER A 150 -24.97 -30.74 -33.27
N THR A 151 -26.17 -30.32 -32.85
CA THR A 151 -26.37 -29.06 -32.12
C THR A 151 -25.76 -29.13 -30.71
N GLN A 152 -25.84 -30.29 -30.04
CA GLN A 152 -25.24 -30.53 -28.73
C GLN A 152 -23.70 -30.55 -28.81
N GLU A 153 -23.13 -31.15 -29.85
CA GLU A 153 -21.68 -31.15 -30.06
C GLU A 153 -21.11 -29.74 -30.21
N VAL A 154 -21.75 -28.91 -31.04
CA VAL A 154 -21.35 -27.51 -31.24
C VAL A 154 -21.44 -26.75 -29.93
N PHE A 155 -22.52 -26.95 -29.17
CA PHE A 155 -22.69 -26.32 -27.87
C PHE A 155 -21.61 -26.74 -26.86
N ASN A 156 -21.28 -28.03 -26.79
CA ASN A 156 -20.22 -28.53 -25.91
C ASN A 156 -18.86 -27.92 -26.26
N LYS A 157 -18.54 -27.78 -27.55
CA LYS A 157 -17.30 -27.12 -28.03
C LYS A 157 -17.28 -25.64 -27.64
N GLU A 158 -18.38 -24.94 -27.80
CA GLU A 158 -18.50 -23.53 -27.45
C GLU A 158 -18.42 -23.29 -25.93
N ARG A 159 -19.11 -24.12 -25.14
CA ARG A 159 -19.03 -24.10 -23.68
C ARG A 159 -17.60 -24.40 -23.19
N LYS A 160 -16.90 -25.36 -23.81
CA LYS A 160 -15.49 -25.64 -23.50
C LYS A 160 -14.60 -24.43 -23.79
N ARG A 161 -14.77 -23.80 -24.97
CA ARG A 161 -14.02 -22.58 -25.35
C ARG A 161 -14.31 -21.44 -24.37
N PHE A 162 -15.57 -21.28 -23.96
CA PHE A 162 -15.96 -20.28 -22.98
C PHE A 162 -15.28 -20.52 -21.63
N SER A 163 -15.29 -21.76 -21.12
CA SER A 163 -14.63 -22.14 -19.85
C SER A 163 -13.14 -21.82 -19.86
N ILE A 164 -12.43 -22.16 -20.95
CA ILE A 164 -11.00 -21.84 -21.09
C ILE A 164 -10.78 -20.33 -21.07
N GLY A 165 -11.61 -19.56 -21.78
CA GLY A 165 -11.52 -18.10 -21.79
C GLY A 165 -11.79 -17.48 -20.41
N VAL A 166 -12.72 -18.05 -19.65
CA VAL A 166 -12.99 -17.65 -18.25
C VAL A 166 -11.75 -17.86 -17.39
N GLU A 167 -11.14 -19.04 -17.44
CA GLU A 167 -9.94 -19.36 -16.66
C GLU A 167 -8.78 -18.42 -16.99
N GLN A 168 -8.52 -18.17 -18.27
CA GLN A 168 -7.47 -17.25 -18.71
C GLN A 168 -7.67 -15.82 -18.21
N MET A 169 -8.90 -15.29 -18.28
CA MET A 169 -9.17 -13.94 -17.76
C MET A 169 -9.01 -13.87 -16.24
N MET A 170 -9.43 -14.90 -15.51
CA MET A 170 -9.29 -14.98 -14.06
C MET A 170 -7.82 -15.08 -13.64
N GLU A 171 -7.03 -15.87 -14.35
CA GLU A 171 -5.59 -16.00 -14.13
C GLU A 171 -4.86 -14.69 -14.42
N GLN A 172 -5.19 -14.02 -15.53
CA GLN A 172 -4.63 -12.71 -15.86
C GLN A 172 -4.90 -11.70 -14.75
N LYS A 173 -6.14 -11.64 -14.23
CA LYS A 173 -6.49 -10.73 -13.13
C LYS A 173 -5.73 -11.06 -11.84
N GLN A 174 -5.53 -12.34 -11.54
CA GLN A 174 -4.70 -12.76 -10.41
C GLN A 174 -3.23 -12.32 -10.59
N LEU A 175 -2.69 -12.41 -11.80
CA LEU A 175 -1.32 -11.99 -12.09
C LEU A 175 -1.14 -10.48 -11.91
N GLU A 176 -2.06 -9.68 -12.47
CA GLU A 176 -2.10 -8.22 -12.32
C GLU A 176 -2.13 -7.82 -10.83
N HIS A 177 -2.97 -8.50 -10.04
CA HIS A 177 -3.06 -8.27 -8.60
C HIS A 177 -1.74 -8.60 -7.88
N ARG A 178 -1.13 -9.76 -8.15
CA ARG A 178 0.16 -10.16 -7.56
C ARG A 178 1.26 -9.15 -7.88
N GLU A 179 1.29 -8.64 -9.11
CA GLU A 179 2.25 -7.63 -9.51
C GLU A 179 2.04 -6.31 -8.77
N ALA A 180 0.79 -5.85 -8.64
CA ALA A 180 0.47 -4.64 -7.89
C ALA A 180 0.88 -4.74 -6.41
N MET A 181 0.62 -5.89 -5.77
CA MET A 181 1.03 -6.14 -4.38
C MET A 181 2.56 -6.17 -4.22
N ARG A 182 3.28 -6.73 -5.19
CA ARG A 182 4.74 -6.70 -5.24
C ARG A 182 5.27 -5.27 -5.35
N LYS A 183 4.67 -4.45 -6.23
CA LYS A 183 5.04 -3.03 -6.40
C LYS A 183 4.81 -2.23 -5.12
N LEU A 184 3.70 -2.44 -4.41
CA LEU A 184 3.45 -1.80 -3.10
C LEU A 184 4.51 -2.17 -2.08
N SER A 185 4.91 -3.44 -2.02
CA SER A 185 5.95 -3.92 -1.10
C SER A 185 7.32 -3.29 -1.40
N GLN A 186 7.67 -3.17 -2.69
CA GLN A 186 8.90 -2.49 -3.11
C GLN A 186 8.87 -0.98 -2.78
N GLN A 187 7.72 -0.35 -2.92
CA GLN A 187 7.55 1.07 -2.58
C GLN A 187 7.68 1.30 -1.07
N GLU A 188 7.14 0.41 -0.24
CA GLU A 188 7.30 0.44 1.22
C GLU A 188 8.78 0.34 1.60
N GLN A 189 9.50 -0.65 1.06
CA GLN A 189 10.92 -0.82 1.32
C GLN A 189 11.73 0.42 0.92
N LYS A 190 11.46 0.98 -0.26
CA LYS A 190 12.12 2.22 -0.72
C LYS A 190 11.80 3.42 0.18
N ALA A 191 10.59 3.52 0.71
CA ALA A 191 10.22 4.59 1.63
C ALA A 191 10.98 4.48 2.96
N LEU A 192 11.13 3.25 3.48
CA LEU A 192 11.92 2.99 4.68
C LEU A 192 13.41 3.26 4.47
N GLN A 193 13.98 2.83 3.32
CA GLN A 193 15.38 3.12 2.97
C GLN A 193 15.65 4.63 2.89
N ARG A 194 14.77 5.39 2.25
CA ARG A 194 14.89 6.87 2.19
C ARG A 194 14.85 7.51 3.57
N LEU A 195 14.03 6.99 4.49
CA LEU A 195 14.02 7.46 5.87
C LEU A 195 15.38 7.23 6.54
N GLU A 196 16.00 6.07 6.30
CA GLU A 196 17.34 5.76 6.83
C GLU A 196 18.43 6.62 6.20
N GLU A 197 18.38 6.87 4.90
CA GLU A 197 19.29 7.80 4.21
C GLU A 197 19.21 9.22 4.81
N VAL A 198 18.01 9.72 5.11
CA VAL A 198 17.82 11.03 5.76
C VAL A 198 18.45 11.05 7.16
N VAL A 199 18.34 9.95 7.91
CA VAL A 199 18.95 9.82 9.24
C VAL A 199 20.48 9.82 9.14
N SER A 200 21.05 9.04 8.23
CA SER A 200 22.51 8.97 8.02
C SER A 200 23.07 10.33 7.58
N ASN A 201 22.43 10.98 6.61
CA ASN A 201 22.84 12.31 6.13
C ASN A 201 22.75 13.39 7.21
N ALA A 202 21.84 13.24 8.18
CA ALA A 202 21.75 14.15 9.31
C ALA A 202 22.87 13.93 10.35
N GLN A 203 23.49 12.74 10.38
CA GLN A 203 24.61 12.41 11.26
C GLN A 203 25.97 12.87 10.70
N ASP A 204 26.13 12.93 9.38
CA ASP A 204 27.42 13.21 8.70
C ASP A 204 27.84 14.70 8.63
N GLY A 205 27.06 15.62 9.23
CA GLY A 205 27.41 17.05 9.28
C GLY A 205 27.21 17.80 7.94
N PRO A 206 27.32 19.15 7.93
CA PRO A 206 26.95 19.94 6.77
C PRO A 206 27.92 19.74 5.59
N PRO A 207 27.44 19.76 4.32
CA PRO A 207 28.30 19.62 3.16
C PRO A 207 29.28 20.78 3.10
N THR A 208 30.56 20.47 2.92
CA THR A 208 31.62 21.46 2.71
C THR A 208 31.31 22.26 1.45
N ARG A 209 30.85 23.50 1.64
CA ARG A 209 30.62 24.45 0.56
C ARG A 209 31.98 24.78 -0.06
N SER A 210 32.28 24.16 -1.20
CA SER A 210 33.50 24.44 -1.96
C SER A 210 33.39 25.85 -2.52
N THR A 211 34.05 26.82 -1.89
CA THR A 211 34.26 28.13 -2.48
C THR A 211 35.47 28.04 -3.40
N SER A 212 35.24 27.79 -4.69
CA SER A 212 36.27 28.04 -5.71
C SER A 212 36.59 29.53 -5.74
N ARG A 213 37.90 29.82 -5.71
CA ARG A 213 38.50 31.14 -5.88
C ARG A 213 38.48 31.56 -7.34
#